data_AF-A0A662W1J9-F1
#
_entry.id   AF-A0A662W1J9-F1
#
_cell.length_a   1.000
_cell.length_b   1.000
_cell.length_c   1.000
_cell.angle_alpha   90.00
_cell.angle_beta   90.00
_cell.angle_gamma   90.00
#
_symmetry.space_group_name_H-M   'P 1'
#
loop_
_entity.id
_entity.type
_entity.pdbx_description
1 polymer ?
#
loop_
_entity_poly.entity_id
_entity_poly.type
_entity_poly.pdbx_seq_one_letter_code
_entity_poly.pdbx_strand_id
1 'polypeptide(L)'
;MRCPHCGNFLENTLFKALEPYHNDSAVVVTNVDYVLDVGNRIRAIIEEKHSNQKVIRGYQLVTLKKIARCLRVPLYVLFSKNGVELYEFDPKQIVRSNPYVNFEDKEPVLSGSISDLGAWLYENFLSHAPLSRVERRKLRRW
;
A
#
# COMPACT_ATOMS: atom_id res chain seq x y z
N MET A 1 -5.71 -10.69 8.14
CA MET A 1 -6.45 -10.19 9.32
C MET A 1 -7.31 -11.33 9.88
N ARG A 2 -7.59 -11.41 11.18
CA ARG A 2 -8.53 -12.42 11.75
C ARG A 2 -9.89 -11.77 12.00
N CYS A 3 -10.97 -12.51 11.77
CA CYS A 3 -12.31 -12.03 12.07
C CYS A 3 -12.44 -11.84 13.60
N PRO A 4 -12.80 -10.65 14.10
CA PRO A 4 -12.92 -10.43 15.54
C PRO A 4 -14.08 -11.22 16.19
N HIS A 5 -15.01 -11.73 15.39
CA HIS A 5 -16.16 -12.51 15.89
C HIS A 5 -15.87 -14.02 15.96
N CYS A 6 -15.13 -14.59 15.00
CA CYS A 6 -14.93 -16.05 14.92
C CYS A 6 -13.46 -16.49 15.01
N GLY A 7 -12.51 -15.57 15.14
CA GLY A 7 -11.09 -15.86 15.37
C GLY A 7 -10.36 -16.49 14.18
N ASN A 8 -11.08 -16.95 13.16
CA ASN A 8 -10.52 -17.47 11.92
C ASN A 8 -9.75 -16.38 11.18
N PHE A 9 -8.69 -16.78 10.47
CA PHE A 9 -8.11 -15.91 9.46
C PHE A 9 -9.21 -15.52 8.47
N LEU A 10 -9.30 -14.23 8.14
CA LEU A 10 -10.01 -13.73 6.97
C LEU A 10 -9.25 -14.21 5.73
N GLU A 11 -9.10 -15.52 5.56
CA GLU A 11 -9.15 -16.09 4.23
C GLU A 11 -10.52 -15.73 3.69
N ASN A 12 -10.44 -14.70 2.85
CA ASN A 12 -11.52 -13.79 2.52
C ASN A 12 -12.68 -14.62 1.95
N THR A 13 -13.91 -14.38 2.42
CA THR A 13 -15.12 -14.99 1.83
C THR A 13 -15.12 -14.88 0.31
N LEU A 14 -14.51 -13.82 -0.23
CA LEU A 14 -14.24 -13.63 -1.65
C LEU A 14 -13.32 -14.70 -2.27
N PHE A 15 -12.20 -15.07 -1.66
CA PHE A 15 -11.35 -16.16 -2.17
C PHE A 15 -12.10 -17.49 -2.19
N LYS A 16 -12.85 -17.80 -1.13
CA LYS A 16 -13.69 -19.01 -1.08
C LYS A 16 -14.80 -18.98 -2.14
N ALA A 17 -15.44 -17.82 -2.33
CA ALA A 17 -16.46 -17.65 -3.37
C ALA A 17 -15.88 -17.77 -4.78
N LEU A 18 -14.60 -17.45 -4.96
CA LEU A 18 -13.91 -17.52 -6.25
C LEU A 18 -13.24 -18.87 -6.51
N GLU A 19 -13.12 -19.74 -5.50
CA GLU A 19 -12.52 -21.09 -5.59
C GLU A 19 -13.06 -21.91 -6.78
N PRO A 20 -14.39 -21.97 -7.05
CA PRO A 20 -14.90 -22.74 -8.19
C PRO A 20 -14.46 -22.21 -9.56
N TYR A 21 -13.99 -20.97 -9.64
CA TYR A 21 -13.60 -20.29 -10.87
C TYR A 21 -12.08 -20.21 -11.03
N HIS A 22 -11.28 -20.76 -10.11
CA HIS A 22 -9.82 -20.65 -10.15
C HIS A 22 -9.18 -21.41 -11.31
N ASN A 23 -9.79 -22.51 -11.75
CA ASN A 23 -9.36 -23.25 -12.93
C ASN A 23 -9.93 -22.54 -14.18
N ASP A 24 -9.04 -22.03 -15.03
CA ASP A 24 -9.35 -21.35 -16.32
C ASP A 24 -9.83 -19.89 -16.27
N SER A 25 -9.94 -19.24 -15.09
CA SER A 25 -10.21 -17.79 -15.05
C SER A 25 -8.95 -16.94 -14.84
N ALA A 26 -8.89 -15.79 -15.50
CA ALA A 26 -7.88 -14.76 -15.28
C ALA A 26 -8.21 -13.89 -14.05
N VAL A 27 -8.75 -14.48 -12.98
CA VAL A 27 -9.15 -13.75 -11.78
C VAL A 27 -7.96 -13.62 -10.84
N VAL A 28 -7.57 -12.38 -10.55
CA VAL A 28 -6.53 -12.05 -9.57
C VAL A 28 -7.15 -11.22 -8.47
N VAL A 29 -7.13 -11.75 -7.24
CA VAL A 29 -7.49 -11.00 -6.05
C VAL A 29 -6.21 -10.56 -5.36
N THR A 30 -6.07 -9.26 -5.13
CA THR A 30 -4.93 -8.69 -4.41
C THR A 30 -5.46 -7.76 -3.34
N ASN A 31 -5.08 -8.03 -2.09
CA ASN A 31 -5.31 -7.09 -1.00
C ASN A 31 -4.31 -5.95 -1.12
N VAL A 32 -4.75 -4.74 -0.80
CA VAL A 32 -3.87 -3.57 -0.62
C VAL A 32 -3.62 -3.46 0.88
N ASP A 33 -2.36 -3.44 1.31
CA ASP A 33 -2.05 -3.34 2.75
C ASP A 33 -2.49 -1.98 3.31
N TYR A 34 -2.12 -0.88 2.66
CA TYR A 34 -2.52 0.46 3.09
C TYR A 34 -2.95 1.37 1.93
N VAL A 35 -4.00 2.13 2.21
CA VAL A 35 -4.43 3.28 1.40
C VAL A 35 -4.31 4.51 2.29
N LEU A 36 -3.47 5.46 1.91
CA LEU A 36 -3.34 6.73 2.62
C LEU A 36 -4.38 7.71 2.09
N ASP A 37 -5.44 7.95 2.86
CA ASP A 37 -6.48 8.94 2.56
C ASP A 37 -6.27 10.21 3.38
N VAL A 38 -6.20 11.37 2.70
CA VAL A 38 -5.94 12.66 3.33
C VAL A 38 -6.94 13.70 2.83
N GLY A 39 -7.86 14.08 3.73
CA GLY A 39 -8.90 15.06 3.44
C GLY A 39 -10.03 14.45 2.62
N ASN A 40 -10.08 14.78 1.33
CA ASN A 40 -11.11 14.31 0.40
C ASN A 40 -10.52 13.50 -0.77
N ARG A 41 -9.27 13.05 -0.65
CA ARG A 41 -8.56 12.34 -1.72
C ARG A 41 -7.60 11.32 -1.14
N ILE A 42 -7.61 10.14 -1.74
CA ILE A 42 -6.52 9.17 -1.62
C ILE A 42 -5.23 9.81 -2.14
N ARG A 43 -4.14 9.65 -1.39
CA ARG A 43 -2.83 10.25 -1.66
C ARG A 43 -1.76 9.24 -2.00
N ALA A 44 -1.85 8.01 -1.50
CA ALA A 44 -0.89 6.96 -1.80
C ALA A 44 -1.49 5.57 -1.58
N ILE A 45 -0.89 4.59 -2.24
CA ILE A 45 -1.07 3.17 -1.98
C ILE A 45 0.27 2.65 -1.46
N ILE A 46 0.26 1.88 -0.38
CA ILE A 46 1.47 1.30 0.20
C ILE A 46 1.23 -0.21 0.38
N GLU A 47 2.13 -1.01 -0.16
CA GLU A 47 2.20 -2.45 0.11
C GLU A 47 3.37 -2.72 1.06
N GLU A 48 3.14 -3.44 2.14
CA GLU A 48 4.16 -3.77 3.12
C GLU A 48 4.66 -5.22 2.98
N LYS A 49 5.96 -5.40 3.24
CA LYS A 49 6.62 -6.69 3.26
C LYS A 49 7.44 -6.84 4.53
N HIS A 50 7.06 -7.85 5.31
CA HIS A 50 7.83 -8.32 6.46
C HIS A 50 8.86 -9.39 6.05
N SER A 51 9.74 -9.06 5.11
CA SER A 51 10.76 -9.97 4.58
C SER A 51 12.15 -9.33 4.63
N ASN A 52 13.19 -10.18 4.72
CA ASN A 52 14.59 -9.73 4.58
C ASN A 52 14.96 -9.51 3.11
N GLN A 53 14.29 -10.21 2.20
CA GLN A 53 14.48 -10.04 0.76
C GLN A 53 13.62 -8.88 0.30
N LYS A 54 14.22 -7.92 -0.41
CA LYS A 54 13.50 -6.73 -0.91
C LYS A 54 12.76 -7.05 -2.20
N VAL A 55 11.85 -8.02 -2.13
CA VAL A 55 11.11 -8.53 -3.29
C VAL A 55 9.60 -8.47 -3.08
N ILE A 56 8.87 -8.23 -4.16
CA ILE A 56 7.41 -8.33 -4.24
C ILE A 56 7.01 -9.28 -5.37
N ARG A 57 5.91 -10.00 -5.18
CA ARG A 57 5.35 -10.87 -6.21
C ARG A 57 4.80 -10.01 -7.37
N GLY A 58 5.20 -10.32 -8.60
CA GLY A 58 4.85 -9.54 -9.78
C GLY A 58 3.34 -9.39 -9.98
N TYR A 59 2.55 -10.45 -9.76
CA TYR A 59 1.09 -10.36 -9.87
C TYR A 59 0.47 -9.35 -8.89
N GLN A 60 0.99 -9.24 -7.66
CA GLN A 60 0.51 -8.23 -6.70
C GLN A 60 0.79 -6.84 -7.27
N LEU A 61 2.04 -6.63 -7.70
CA LEU A 61 2.48 -5.35 -8.23
C LEU A 61 1.73 -4.96 -9.52
N VAL A 62 1.38 -5.91 -10.38
CA VAL A 62 0.53 -5.71 -11.57
C VAL A 62 -0.85 -5.17 -11.20
N THR A 63 -1.46 -5.67 -10.13
CA THR A 63 -2.76 -5.17 -9.66
C THR A 63 -2.60 -3.80 -9.01
N LEU A 64 -1.65 -3.66 -8.07
CA LEU A 64 -1.41 -2.42 -7.34
C LEU A 64 -1.08 -1.24 -8.27
N LYS A 65 -0.24 -1.44 -9.28
CA LYS A 65 0.09 -0.39 -10.25
C LYS A 65 -1.13 0.08 -11.05
N LYS A 66 -2.09 -0.82 -11.34
CA LYS A 66 -3.33 -0.45 -12.04
C LYS A 66 -4.17 0.44 -11.15
N ILE A 67 -4.33 0.09 -9.88
CA ILE A 67 -5.06 0.89 -8.89
C ILE A 67 -4.40 2.28 -8.75
N ALA A 68 -3.08 2.33 -8.56
CA ALA A 68 -2.32 3.57 -8.44
C ALA A 68 -2.49 4.48 -9.67
N ARG A 69 -2.42 3.92 -10.89
CA ARG A 69 -2.68 4.65 -12.13
C ARG A 69 -4.10 5.19 -12.23
N CYS A 70 -5.11 4.39 -11.87
CA CYS A 70 -6.51 4.80 -11.92
C CYS A 70 -6.78 5.96 -10.95
N LEU A 71 -6.23 5.88 -9.75
CA LEU A 71 -6.37 6.91 -8.72
C LEU A 71 -5.42 8.11 -8.93
N ARG A 72 -4.43 7.98 -9.82
CA ARG A 72 -3.37 8.97 -10.07
C ARG A 72 -2.58 9.31 -8.79
N VAL A 73 -2.19 8.28 -8.06
CA VAL A 73 -1.43 8.37 -6.81
C VAL A 73 -0.14 7.56 -6.91
N PRO A 74 0.91 7.91 -6.15
CA PRO A 74 2.10 7.08 -6.03
C PRO A 74 1.78 5.72 -5.41
N LEU A 75 2.61 4.74 -5.79
CA LEU A 75 2.64 3.40 -5.22
C LEU A 75 3.98 3.20 -4.52
N TYR A 76 3.93 2.87 -3.23
CA TYR A 76 5.11 2.54 -2.45
C TYR A 76 5.15 1.08 -2.04
N VAL A 77 6.35 0.54 -1.92
CA VAL A 77 6.64 -0.75 -1.29
C VAL A 77 7.45 -0.49 -0.04
N LEU A 78 6.92 -0.90 1.11
CA LEU A 78 7.52 -0.72 2.43
C LEU A 78 8.11 -2.05 2.91
N PHE A 79 9.41 -2.07 3.21
CA PHE A 79 10.06 -3.19 3.91
C PHE A 79 10.32 -2.78 5.36
N SER A 80 9.86 -3.60 6.30
CA SER A 80 9.86 -3.25 7.74
C SER A 80 10.53 -4.27 8.66
N LYS A 81 11.14 -5.32 8.12
CA LYS A 81 11.67 -6.43 8.94
C LYS A 81 12.94 -6.06 9.72
N ASN A 82 13.87 -5.32 9.12
CA ASN A 82 15.15 -4.95 9.73
C ASN A 82 15.38 -3.43 9.63
N GLY A 83 14.43 -2.65 10.13
CA GLY A 83 14.36 -1.21 9.87
C GLY A 83 13.33 -0.89 8.79
N VAL A 84 13.12 0.41 8.56
CA VAL A 84 12.14 0.90 7.60
C VAL A 84 12.84 1.32 6.32
N GLU A 85 12.44 0.73 5.21
CA GLU A 85 12.83 1.18 3.88
C GLU A 85 11.60 1.33 3.01
N LEU A 86 11.40 2.51 2.45
CA LEU A 86 10.30 2.84 1.56
C LEU A 86 10.84 3.02 0.15
N TYR A 87 10.21 2.33 -0.81
CA TYR A 87 10.56 2.42 -2.22
C TYR A 87 9.37 2.92 -3.01
N GLU A 88 9.59 3.90 -3.89
CA GLU A 88 8.59 4.28 -4.88
C GLU A 88 8.65 3.34 -6.09
N PHE A 89 7.50 2.86 -6.53
CA PHE A 89 7.38 2.08 -7.74
C PHE A 89 6.70 2.87 -8.85
N ASP A 90 7.37 3.06 -9.98
CA ASP A 90 6.77 3.70 -11.16
C ASP A 90 5.61 2.85 -11.71
N PRO A 91 4.34 3.34 -11.62
CA PRO A 91 3.20 2.59 -12.10
C PRO A 91 3.18 2.40 -13.63
N LYS A 92 4.07 3.03 -14.39
CA LYS A 92 4.21 2.84 -15.83
C LYS A 92 5.18 1.70 -16.19
N GLN A 93 6.11 1.34 -15.31
CA GLN A 93 7.10 0.28 -15.53
C GLN A 93 6.43 -1.06 -15.89
N ILE A 94 6.91 -1.76 -16.92
CA ILE A 94 6.36 -3.08 -17.30
C ILE A 94 6.67 -4.11 -16.22
N VAL A 95 5.64 -4.87 -15.79
CA VAL A 95 5.74 -5.95 -14.81
C VAL A 95 5.04 -7.17 -15.41
N ARG A 96 5.71 -8.32 -15.44
CA ARG A 96 5.09 -9.60 -15.82
C ARG A 96 4.39 -10.17 -14.57
N SER A 97 3.39 -11.04 -14.72
CA SER A 97 2.62 -11.60 -13.60
C SER A 97 3.39 -12.66 -12.78
N ASN A 98 4.30 -13.41 -13.42
CA ASN A 98 5.05 -14.52 -12.79
C ASN A 98 6.56 -14.29 -12.45
N PRO A 99 7.15 -13.07 -12.46
CA PRO A 99 8.43 -12.78 -11.83
C PRO A 99 8.25 -12.18 -10.42
N TYR A 100 9.31 -12.24 -9.62
CA TYR A 100 9.48 -11.32 -8.50
C TYR A 100 10.09 -10.01 -9.03
N VAL A 101 9.70 -8.89 -8.43
CA VAL A 101 10.36 -7.60 -8.68
C VAL A 101 11.29 -7.33 -7.51
N ASN A 102 12.58 -7.18 -7.82
CA ASN A 102 13.63 -6.90 -6.84
C ASN A 102 13.81 -5.38 -6.65
N PHE A 103 14.02 -4.99 -5.40
CA PHE A 103 14.31 -3.63 -4.94
C PHE A 103 15.70 -3.51 -4.30
N GLU A 104 16.48 -4.59 -4.20
CA GLU A 104 17.83 -4.56 -3.62
C GLU A 104 18.78 -3.59 -4.34
N ASP A 105 18.69 -3.52 -5.67
CA ASP A 105 19.51 -2.60 -6.49
C ASP A 105 18.89 -1.20 -6.63
N LYS A 106 17.80 -0.91 -5.90
CA LYS A 106 17.14 0.40 -5.94
C LYS A 106 17.54 1.22 -4.71
N GLU A 107 17.61 2.52 -4.90
CA GLU A 107 17.71 3.46 -3.79
C GLU A 107 16.31 3.66 -3.17
N PRO A 108 16.16 3.52 -1.85
CA PRO A 108 14.90 3.82 -1.18
C PRO A 108 14.68 5.34 -1.15
N VAL A 109 13.40 5.76 -1.24
CA VAL A 109 13.03 7.17 -1.02
C VAL A 109 13.12 7.56 0.46
N LEU A 110 13.17 6.56 1.35
CA LEU A 110 13.39 6.70 2.78
C LEU A 110 14.03 5.42 3.32
N SER A 111 15.11 5.55 4.10
CA SER A 111 15.65 4.47 4.94
C SER A 111 15.86 5.01 6.35
N GLY A 112 15.39 4.30 7.38
CA GLY A 112 15.49 4.75 8.76
C GLY A 112 14.60 4.00 9.74
N SER A 113 14.11 4.74 10.73
CA SER A 113 13.24 4.26 11.80
C SER A 113 11.75 4.50 11.51
N ILE A 114 10.89 3.98 12.39
CA ILE A 114 9.44 4.29 12.36
C ILE A 114 9.19 5.80 12.52
N SER A 115 10.00 6.49 13.33
CA SER A 115 9.87 7.94 13.51
C SER A 115 10.19 8.68 12.21
N ASP A 116 11.21 8.24 11.48
CA ASP A 116 11.59 8.83 10.19
C ASP A 116 10.49 8.62 9.14
N LEU A 117 9.85 7.45 9.14
CA LEU A 117 8.65 7.21 8.32
C LEU A 117 7.50 8.14 8.68
N GLY A 118 7.26 8.36 9.97
CA GLY A 118 6.24 9.30 10.44
C GLY A 118 6.50 10.73 9.96
N ALA A 119 7.74 11.21 10.11
CA ALA A 119 8.16 12.53 9.64
C ALA A 119 8.02 12.67 8.13
N TRP A 120 8.51 11.67 7.37
CA TRP A 120 8.44 11.67 5.92
C TRP A 120 6.99 11.67 5.40
N LEU A 121 6.10 10.86 5.99
CA LEU A 121 4.67 10.87 5.65
C LEU A 121 4.01 12.21 5.96
N TYR A 122 4.37 12.81 7.11
CA TYR A 122 3.88 14.13 7.47
C TYR A 122 4.28 15.18 6.46
N GLU A 123 5.57 15.27 6.13
CA GLU A 123 6.10 16.27 5.20
C GLU A 123 5.50 16.12 3.80
N ASN A 124 5.43 14.89 3.27
CA ASN A 124 5.02 14.64 1.89
C ASN A 124 3.49 14.66 1.67
N PHE A 125 2.69 14.34 2.69
CA PHE A 125 1.25 14.17 2.52
C PHE A 125 0.38 14.95 3.50
N LEU A 126 0.81 15.12 4.76
CA LEU A 126 -0.07 15.60 5.84
C LEU A 126 0.12 17.10 6.16
N SER A 127 1.31 17.64 5.95
CA SER A 127 1.67 19.04 6.24
C SER A 127 0.78 20.06 5.52
N HIS A 128 0.28 19.69 4.35
CA HIS A 128 -0.63 20.49 3.52
C HIS A 128 -2.07 19.94 3.53
N ALA A 129 -2.39 19.03 4.47
CA ALA A 129 -3.71 18.44 4.56
C ALA A 129 -4.75 19.51 4.93
N PRO A 130 -5.95 19.47 4.34
CA PRO A 130 -7.02 20.35 4.76
C PRO A 130 -7.39 20.06 6.22
N LEU A 131 -7.54 21.11 7.01
CA LEU A 131 -7.94 21.02 8.41
C LEU A 131 -9.14 20.09 8.59
N SER A 132 -9.10 19.31 9.67
CA SER A 132 -10.22 18.46 10.06
C SER A 132 -11.48 19.29 10.34
N ARG A 133 -12.67 18.68 10.26
CA ARG A 133 -13.92 19.35 10.64
C ARG A 133 -13.87 19.90 12.08
N VAL A 134 -13.16 19.21 12.98
CA VAL A 134 -12.99 19.60 14.38
C VAL A 134 -12.15 20.86 14.49
N GLU A 135 -11.00 20.92 13.82
CA GLU A 135 -10.12 22.10 13.84
C GLU A 135 -10.78 23.31 13.18
N ARG A 136 -11.50 23.11 12.06
CA ARG A 136 -12.28 24.19 11.44
C ARG A 136 -13.35 24.76 12.38
N ARG A 137 -14.00 23.91 13.18
CA ARG A 137 -14.97 24.35 14.19
C ARG A 137 -14.31 25.09 15.35
N LYS A 138 -13.10 24.70 15.75
CA LYS A 138 -12.33 25.43 16.76
C LYS A 138 -12.00 26.84 16.24
N LEU A 139 -11.43 26.96 15.04
CA LEU A 139 -11.08 28.26 14.44
C LEU A 139 -12.27 29.20 14.25
N ARG A 140 -13.47 28.69 13.94
CA ARG A 140 -14.70 29.51 13.79
C ARG A 140 -15.31 30.01 15.10
N ARG A 141 -14.83 29.51 16.26
CA ARG A 141 -15.31 29.92 17.59
C ARG A 141 -14.44 31.01 18.22
N TRP A 142 -13.40 31.44 17.52
CA TRP A 142 -12.57 32.61 17.80
C TRP A 142 -12.83 33.66 16.72
#